data_AF-A0ABD3AJI7-F1
#
_entry.id   AF-A0ABD3AJI7-F1
#
_cell.length_a   1.000
_cell.length_b   1.000
_cell.length_c   1.000
_cell.angle_alpha   90.00
_cell.angle_beta   90.00
_cell.angle_gamma   90.00
#
_symmetry.space_group_name_H-M   'P 1'
#
loop_
_entity.id
_entity.type
_entity.pdbx_description
1 polymer ?
#
loop_
_entity_poly.entity_id
_entity_poly.type
_entity_poly.pdbx_seq_one_letter_code
_entity_poly.pdbx_strand_id
1 'polypeptide(L)' 'MEKKFEAVLLLCLVGIAAMHTEKADATSDDQKFKECYDTCHKECFKDGKGNGYTFCEMKCDADCATKEIKAKLMG' A
#
# COMPACT_ATOMS: atom_id res chain seq x y z
N MET A 1 -19.06 -32.77 -2.34
CA MET A 1 -18.60 -31.42 -1.95
C MET A 1 -17.07 -31.30 -2.03
N GLU A 2 -16.33 -32.38 -1.77
CA GLU A 2 -14.86 -32.41 -1.73
C GLU A 2 -14.17 -32.01 -3.05
N LYS A 3 -14.56 -32.60 -4.19
CA LYS A 3 -13.93 -32.26 -5.49
C LYS A 3 -14.15 -30.82 -5.96
N LYS A 4 -15.18 -30.14 -5.44
CA LYS A 4 -15.48 -28.74 -5.80
C LYS A 4 -14.58 -27.77 -5.04
N PHE A 5 -14.17 -28.12 -3.82
CA PHE A 5 -13.30 -27.29 -2.98
C PHE A 5 -11.85 -27.31 -3.48
N GLU A 6 -11.35 -28.50 -3.84
CA GLU A 6 -10.02 -28.70 -4.46
C GLU A 6 -9.85 -27.88 -5.75
N ALA A 7 -10.87 -27.88 -6.62
CA ALA A 7 -10.84 -27.15 -7.88
C ALA A 7 -10.81 -25.61 -7.68
N VAL A 8 -11.55 -25.11 -6.70
CA VAL A 8 -11.56 -23.67 -6.36
C VAL A 8 -10.23 -23.25 -5.75
N LEU A 9 -9.65 -24.08 -4.86
CA LEU A 9 -8.35 -23.81 -4.26
C LEU A 9 -7.25 -23.72 -5.33
N LEU A 10 -7.22 -24.66 -6.28
CA LEU A 10 -6.26 -24.67 -7.38
C LEU A 10 -6.40 -23.44 -8.30
N LEU A 11 -7.62 -23.01 -8.61
CA LEU A 11 -7.86 -21.80 -9.40
C LEU A 11 -7.36 -20.54 -8.67
N CYS A 12 -7.56 -20.45 -7.36
CA CYS A 12 -7.05 -19.32 -6.56
C CYS A 12 -5.52 -19.27 -6.57
N LEU A 13 -4.85 -20.41 -6.39
CA LEU A 13 -3.38 -20.46 -6.40
C LEU A 13 -2.79 -20.07 -7.76
N VAL A 14 -3.39 -20.53 -8.86
CA VAL A 14 -2.97 -20.14 -10.23
C VAL A 14 -3.20 -18.64 -10.47
N GLY A 15 -4.31 -18.09 -9.98
CA GLY A 15 -4.59 -16.66 -10.07
C GLY A 15 -3.56 -15.80 -9.33
N ILE A 16 -3.16 -16.20 -8.12
CA ILE A 16 -2.14 -15.50 -7.32
C ILE A 16 -0.76 -15.61 -7.99
N ALA A 17 -0.40 -16.78 -8.51
CA ALA A 17 0.89 -16.99 -9.18
C ALA A 17 1.06 -16.14 -10.46
N ALA A 18 -0.03 -15.91 -11.21
CA ALA A 18 -0.02 -15.05 -12.39
C ALA A 18 0.19 -13.57 -12.05
N MET A 19 -0.12 -13.15 -10.82
CA MET A 19 0.03 -11.74 -10.39
C MET A 19 1.45 -11.43 -9.90
N HIS A 20 2.30 -12.44 -9.68
CA HIS A 20 3.64 -12.28 -9.12
C HIS A 20 4.75 -12.09 -10.18
N THR A 21 4.41 -11.95 -11.47
CA THR A 21 5.42 -11.86 -12.55
C THR A 21 5.93 -10.45 -12.81
N GLU A 22 5.35 -9.42 -12.21
CA GLU A 22 5.94 -8.09 -12.24
C GLU A 22 6.88 -7.97 -11.04
N LYS A 23 8.18 -8.04 -11.32
CA LYS A 23 9.21 -7.73 -10.34
C LYS A 23 8.99 -6.26 -9.97
N ALA A 24 8.30 -6.02 -8.85
CA ALA A 24 8.15 -4.68 -8.30
C ALA A 24 9.57 -4.13 -8.15
N ASP A 25 9.89 -3.08 -8.89
CA ASP A 25 11.14 -2.33 -8.79
C ASP A 25 11.08 -1.54 -7.47
N ALA A 26 11.18 -2.28 -6.37
CA ALA A 26 10.80 -1.89 -5.01
C ALA A 26 11.84 -0.99 -4.33
N THR A 27 12.63 -0.25 -5.11
CA THR A 27 13.82 0.42 -4.58
C THR A 27 13.70 1.92 -4.56
N SER A 28 13.06 2.53 -5.57
CA SER A 28 12.91 3.99 -5.64
C SER A 28 11.52 4.50 -5.27
N ASP A 29 10.48 3.70 -5.49
CA ASP A 29 9.09 4.11 -5.24
C ASP A 29 8.72 3.92 -3.77
N ASP A 30 9.08 2.77 -3.19
CA ASP A 30 8.95 2.49 -1.76
C ASP A 30 9.74 3.48 -0.88
N GLN A 31 10.92 3.89 -1.33
CA GLN A 31 11.73 4.91 -0.64
C GLN A 31 11.00 6.26 -0.59
N LYS A 32 10.40 6.69 -1.71
CA LYS A 32 9.63 7.95 -1.79
C LYS A 32 8.36 7.89 -0.96
N PHE A 33 7.66 6.76 -0.99
CA PHE A 33 6.48 6.55 -0.15
C PHE A 33 6.86 6.63 1.34
N LYS A 34 7.93 5.94 1.75
CA LYS A 34 8.42 5.94 3.12
C LYS A 34 8.79 7.35 3.60
N GLU A 35 9.51 8.13 2.79
CA GLU A 35 9.88 9.51 3.13
C GLU A 35 8.65 10.43 3.26
N CYS A 36 7.66 10.26 2.38
CA CYS A 36 6.37 10.95 2.49
C CYS A 36 5.67 10.59 3.80
N TYR A 37 5.57 9.30 4.10
CA TYR A 37 4.88 8.79 5.27
C TYR A 37 5.54 9.26 6.57
N ASP A 38 6.87 9.10 6.70
CA ASP A 38 7.62 9.51 7.90
C ASP A 38 7.45 11.01 8.20
N THR A 39 7.46 11.84 7.16
CA THR A 39 7.25 13.29 7.29
C THR A 39 5.81 13.60 7.71
N CYS A 40 4.83 13.04 7.00
CA CYS A 40 3.41 13.24 7.29
C CYS A 40 3.06 12.79 8.71
N HIS A 41 3.54 11.63 9.13
CA HIS A 41 3.22 11.05 10.42
C HIS A 41 3.80 11.92 11.55
N LYS A 42 5.04 12.39 11.40
CA LYS A 42 5.68 13.31 12.35
C LYS A 42 4.94 14.64 12.46
N GLU A 43 4.45 15.19 11.36
CA GLU A 43 3.67 16.44 11.35
C GLU A 43 2.27 16.23 11.94
N CYS A 44 1.58 15.14 11.58
CA CYS A 44 0.25 14.79 12.08
C CYS A 44 0.21 14.66 13.62
N PHE A 45 1.29 14.11 14.20
CA PHE A 45 1.48 14.04 15.65
C PHE A 45 1.84 15.39 16.28
N LYS A 46 2.59 16.25 15.58
CA LYS A 46 3.05 17.55 16.07
C LYS A 46 1.98 18.63 16.05
N ASP A 47 0.97 18.53 15.18
CA ASP A 47 -0.13 19.50 15.06
C ASP A 47 -1.01 19.64 16.34
N GLY A 48 -0.67 18.96 17.44
CA GLY A 48 -1.10 19.34 18.78
C GLY A 48 -2.57 19.04 19.12
N LYS A 49 -3.31 18.35 18.25
CA LYS A 49 -4.73 18.04 18.44
C LYS A 49 -5.02 16.62 18.96
N GLY A 50 -4.05 15.95 19.58
CA GLY A 50 -4.29 14.63 20.16
C GLY A 50 -4.72 13.57 19.14
N ASN A 51 -4.35 13.73 17.87
CA ASN A 51 -4.58 12.71 16.86
C ASN A 51 -3.87 11.42 17.31
N GLY A 52 -4.63 10.33 17.41
CA GLY A 52 -4.08 9.03 17.78
C GLY A 52 -3.22 8.45 16.66
N TYR A 53 -2.34 7.51 17.00
CA TYR A 53 -1.46 6.82 16.05
C TYR A 53 -2.21 6.32 14.82
N THR A 54 -3.28 5.55 15.03
CA THR A 54 -4.09 4.97 13.94
C THR A 54 -4.73 6.02 13.04
N PHE A 55 -5.07 7.19 13.58
CA PHE A 55 -5.61 8.28 12.75
C PHE A 55 -4.53 8.83 11.83
N CYS A 56 -3.33 9.09 12.36
CA CYS A 56 -2.22 9.58 11.56
C CYS A 56 -1.75 8.54 10.54
N GLU A 57 -1.74 7.27 10.91
CA GLU A 57 -1.45 6.15 10.02
C GLU A 57 -2.38 6.14 8.80
N MET A 58 -3.71 6.05 9.02
CA MET A 58 -4.66 6.01 7.91
C MET A 58 -4.64 7.27 7.04
N LYS A 59 -4.47 8.45 7.67
CA LYS A 59 -4.38 9.71 6.93
C LYS A 59 -3.14 9.73 6.03
N CYS A 60 -1.98 9.41 6.59
CA CYS A 60 -0.71 9.50 5.88
C CYS A 60 -0.60 8.43 4.78
N ASP A 61 -1.15 7.23 4.99
CA ASP A 61 -1.27 6.23 3.94
C ASP A 61 -2.07 6.75 2.75
N ALA A 62 -3.26 7.31 2.99
CA ALA A 62 -4.13 7.83 1.94
C ALA A 62 -3.51 9.03 1.20
N ASP A 63 -2.90 9.96 1.94
CA ASP A 63 -2.28 11.17 1.37
C ASP A 63 -1.06 10.81 0.52
N CYS A 64 -0.20 9.91 1.00
CA CYS A 64 1.00 9.48 0.27
C CYS A 64 0.66 8.58 -0.93
N ALA A 65 -0.28 7.66 -0.80
CA ALA A 65 -0.75 6.86 -1.93
C ALA A 65 -1.36 7.73 -3.04
N THR A 66 -2.13 8.76 -2.68
CA THR A 66 -2.69 9.70 -3.66
C THR A 66 -1.59 10.47 -4.40
N LYS A 67 -0.54 10.89 -3.69
CA LYS A 67 0.62 11.57 -4.31
C LYS A 67 1.38 10.66 -5.26
N GLU A 68 1.55 9.39 -4.89
CA GLU A 68 2.24 8.40 -5.69
C GLU A 68 1.46 8.07 -6.98
N ILE A 69 0.15 7.84 -6.85
CA ILE A 69 -0.77 7.65 -8.01
C ILE A 69 -0.74 8.87 -8.92
N LYS A 70 -0.78 10.08 -8.35
CA LYS A 70 -0.70 11.32 -9.13
C LYS A 70 0.64 11.46 -9.87
N ALA A 71 1.75 11.09 -9.23
CA ALA A 71 3.07 11.09 -9.86
C ALA A 71 3.16 10.07 -11.01
N LYS A 72 2.51 8.90 -10.89
CA LYS A 72 2.45 7.88 -11.95
C LYS A 72 1.50 8.24 -13.10
N LEU A 73 0.42 8.97 -12.83
CA LEU A 73 -0.58 9.36 -13.85
C LEU A 73 -0.26 10.68 -14.57
N MET A 74 0.56 11.55 -13.97
CA MET A 74 0.85 12.89 -14.48
C MET A 74 2.35 13.15 -14.70
N GLY A 75 3.21 12.16 -14.48
CA GLY A 75 4.64 12.17 -14.79
C GLY A 75 4.94 11.43 -16.09
#